data_AF-A0A7L0SYP1-F1
#
_entry.id   AF-A0A7L0SYP1-F1
#
_cell.length_a   1.000
_cell.length_b   1.000
_cell.length_c   1.000
_cell.angle_alpha   90.00
_cell.angle_beta   90.00
_cell.angle_gamma   90.00
#
_symmetry.space_group_name_H-M   'P 1'
#
loop_
_entity.id
_entity.type
_entity.pdbx_description
1 polymer ?
#
loop_
_entity_poly.entity_id
_entity_poly.type
_entity_poly.pdbx_seq_one_letter_code
_entity_poly.pdbx_strand_id
1 'polypeptide(L)'
;QFLLGESDVGQNRAEASQRALAELNPYVEVAAHTEELSEAFLASFQVVVLTESPLEEQLRVGDFCHAQGICFIVANAKGLAGQLFCDFGEHFVVVDPAEGDPVCAAVQHISQGSPGVVTCVGTEDSRSHLFCDGDLVTFSGVEGMTELNGREPVPVHVLDAFRLEIGDTSSFSPYRCGGLVSQVRLPQVHSYEPLRRALAEPKIQVASPEELPRSHSLHTAFQALHAFCREQGRLPRPRATVSPCPAPAQPPYLPQPCPGLPSSLCLQVDAERVLELARNLGARQGPLDEDVVRAFASVSVGDLCPVAAIAGALAAQEALK
;
A
#
# COMPACT_ATOMS: atom_id res chain seq x y z
N GLN A 1 19.03 3.46 -9.90
CA GLN A 1 19.40 4.16 -8.64
C GLN A 1 20.04 5.49 -8.99
N PHE A 2 19.49 6.63 -8.55
CA PHE A 2 19.90 7.98 -9.00
C PHE A 2 20.95 8.66 -8.10
N LEU A 3 21.19 8.13 -6.90
CA LEU A 3 22.20 8.64 -5.96
C LEU A 3 23.60 8.07 -6.20
N LEU A 4 23.72 7.04 -7.05
CA LEU A 4 24.98 6.36 -7.33
C LEU A 4 25.50 6.74 -8.71
N GLY A 5 26.80 7.00 -8.81
CA GLY A 5 27.51 7.25 -10.06
C GLY A 5 28.31 6.04 -10.55
N GLU A 6 28.92 6.16 -11.73
CA GLU A 6 29.79 5.11 -12.29
C GLU A 6 31.04 4.86 -11.43
N SER A 7 31.47 5.85 -10.65
CA SER A 7 32.58 5.74 -9.68
C SER A 7 32.28 4.82 -8.50
N ASP A 8 31.00 4.56 -8.22
CA ASP A 8 30.57 3.84 -7.03
C ASP A 8 30.40 2.33 -7.30
N VAL A 9 30.64 1.90 -8.53
CA VAL A 9 30.56 0.50 -8.93
C VAL A 9 31.57 -0.34 -8.13
N GLY A 10 31.04 -1.34 -7.43
CA GLY A 10 31.82 -2.24 -6.56
C GLY A 10 31.84 -1.82 -5.09
N GLN A 11 31.35 -0.62 -4.75
CA GLN A 11 31.18 -0.18 -3.37
C GLN A 11 29.86 -0.69 -2.76
N ASN A 12 29.74 -0.66 -1.43
CA ASN A 12 28.49 -0.97 -0.76
C ASN A 12 27.43 0.10 -1.08
N ARG A 13 26.23 -0.33 -1.51
CA ARG A 13 25.15 0.58 -1.93
C ARG A 13 24.67 1.51 -0.80
N ALA A 14 24.64 1.03 0.45
CA ALA A 14 24.19 1.83 1.59
C ALA A 14 25.20 2.93 1.94
N GLU A 15 26.48 2.58 2.01
CA GLU A 15 27.56 3.53 2.30
C GLU A 15 27.69 4.60 1.20
N ALA A 16 27.66 4.18 -0.07
CA ALA A 16 27.77 5.10 -1.21
C ALA A 16 26.57 6.07 -1.30
N SER A 17 25.37 5.64 -0.88
CA SER A 17 24.16 6.49 -0.92
C SER A 17 23.95 7.33 0.34
N GLN A 18 24.59 6.99 1.47
CA GLN A 18 24.32 7.59 2.78
C GLN A 18 24.48 9.10 2.79
N ARG A 19 25.59 9.60 2.23
CA ARG A 19 25.89 11.03 2.23
C ARG A 19 24.86 11.82 1.46
N ALA A 20 24.51 11.38 0.26
CA ALA A 20 23.56 12.07 -0.60
C ALA A 20 22.14 12.07 -0.01
N LEU A 21 21.75 11.02 0.73
CA LEU A 21 20.49 10.99 1.47
C LEU A 21 20.46 11.96 2.65
N ALA A 22 21.54 12.02 3.44
CA ALA A 22 21.66 12.92 4.59
C ALA A 22 21.56 14.41 4.18
N GLU A 23 22.03 14.76 2.98
CA GLU A 23 21.98 16.13 2.45
C GLU A 23 20.54 16.60 2.14
N LEU A 24 19.56 15.69 1.99
CA LEU A 24 18.17 16.05 1.68
C LEU A 24 17.45 16.71 2.86
N ASN A 25 17.76 16.31 4.09
CA ASN A 25 17.16 16.88 5.29
C ASN A 25 18.13 16.87 6.48
N PRO A 26 18.74 18.01 6.84
CA PRO A 26 19.68 18.10 7.96
C PRO A 26 19.11 17.78 9.34
N TYR A 27 17.78 17.73 9.49
CA TYR A 27 17.11 17.38 10.75
C TYR A 27 16.97 15.87 10.96
N VAL A 28 17.27 15.04 9.95
CA VAL A 28 17.14 13.59 10.02
C VAL A 28 18.53 12.96 9.96
N GLU A 29 18.86 12.17 10.97
CA GLU A 29 20.11 11.40 10.99
C GLU A 29 19.98 10.18 10.08
N VAL A 30 20.92 10.02 9.15
CA VAL A 30 20.98 8.89 8.22
C VAL A 30 22.25 8.09 8.49
N ALA A 31 22.09 6.81 8.85
CA ALA A 31 23.20 5.89 9.11
C ALA A 31 23.14 4.69 8.16
N ALA A 32 24.32 4.25 7.68
CA ALA A 32 24.45 3.02 6.92
C ALA A 32 24.77 1.85 7.86
N HIS A 33 24.14 0.70 7.63
CA HIS A 33 24.40 -0.54 8.35
C HIS A 33 24.69 -1.65 7.33
N THR A 34 25.80 -2.37 7.53
CA THR A 34 26.30 -3.39 6.59
C THR A 34 26.38 -4.79 7.20
N GLU A 35 26.09 -4.92 8.50
CA GLU A 35 26.05 -6.22 9.18
C GLU A 35 24.71 -6.93 8.94
N GLU A 36 24.62 -8.19 9.39
CA GLU A 36 23.39 -8.96 9.29
C GLU A 36 22.29 -8.39 10.20
N LEU A 37 21.05 -8.45 9.71
CA LEU A 37 19.89 -7.97 10.45
C LEU A 37 19.63 -8.86 11.68
N SER A 38 20.08 -8.37 12.84
CA SER A 38 19.83 -8.96 14.15
C SER A 38 18.52 -8.46 14.75
N GLU A 39 17.87 -9.30 15.56
CA GLU A 39 16.63 -8.94 16.27
C GLU A 39 16.82 -7.72 17.20
N ALA A 40 17.98 -7.61 17.85
CA ALA A 40 18.31 -6.47 18.70
C ALA A 40 18.40 -5.15 17.91
N PHE A 41 18.93 -5.20 16.68
CA PHE A 41 18.98 -4.04 15.80
C PHE A 41 17.56 -3.66 15.34
N LEU A 42 16.77 -4.64 14.89
CA LEU A 42 15.39 -4.40 14.45
C LEU A 42 14.51 -3.80 15.55
N ALA A 43 14.68 -4.24 16.80
CA ALA A 43 13.95 -3.74 17.96
C ALA A 43 14.16 -2.24 18.26
N SER A 44 15.20 -1.62 17.69
CA SER A 44 15.46 -0.19 17.86
C SER A 44 14.59 0.72 16.96
N PHE A 45 13.88 0.15 15.98
CA PHE A 45 13.09 0.89 15.00
C PHE A 45 11.58 0.73 15.22
N GLN A 46 10.81 1.75 14.83
CA GLN A 46 9.35 1.73 14.86
C GLN A 46 8.76 1.23 13.54
N VAL A 47 9.46 1.47 12.43
CA VAL A 47 9.06 1.06 11.08
C VAL A 47 10.24 0.38 10.40
N VAL A 48 10.00 -0.79 9.81
CA VAL A 48 10.99 -1.56 9.05
C VAL A 48 10.46 -1.77 7.63
N VAL A 49 11.21 -1.28 6.65
CA VAL A 49 10.89 -1.44 5.22
C VAL A 49 11.90 -2.39 4.58
N LEU A 50 11.42 -3.49 4.00
CA LEU A 50 12.24 -4.42 3.24
C LEU A 50 12.02 -4.25 1.74
N THR A 51 13.12 -4.11 1.01
CA THR A 51 13.15 -4.02 -0.45
C THR A 51 14.15 -5.02 -1.01
N GLU A 52 13.83 -5.66 -2.13
CA GLU A 52 14.72 -6.60 -2.84
C GLU A 52 15.23 -7.80 -1.99
N SER A 53 14.60 -8.12 -0.87
CA SER A 53 15.00 -9.23 0.01
C SER A 53 14.37 -10.58 -0.39
N PRO A 54 15.01 -11.71 -0.09
CA PRO A 54 14.43 -13.03 -0.29
C PRO A 54 13.24 -13.28 0.66
N LEU A 55 12.30 -14.12 0.23
CA LEU A 55 11.08 -14.41 1.00
C LEU A 55 11.38 -14.97 2.40
N GLU A 56 12.43 -15.79 2.55
CA GLU A 56 12.80 -16.36 3.84
C GLU A 56 13.21 -15.29 4.86
N GLU A 57 13.91 -14.24 4.41
CA GLU A 57 14.25 -13.09 5.23
C GLU A 57 13.02 -12.23 5.53
N GLN A 58 12.17 -11.97 4.53
CA GLN A 58 10.91 -11.24 4.74
C GLN A 58 10.03 -11.92 5.78
N LEU A 59 9.94 -13.26 5.74
CA LEU A 59 9.18 -14.04 6.70
C LEU A 59 9.78 -13.97 8.12
N ARG A 60 11.11 -14.11 8.24
CA ARG A 60 11.82 -14.03 9.54
C ARG A 60 11.63 -12.66 10.18
N VAL A 61 11.89 -11.59 9.42
CA VAL A 61 11.80 -10.21 9.91
C VAL A 61 10.34 -9.83 10.16
N GLY A 62 9.43 -10.22 9.26
CA GLY A 62 8.00 -9.94 9.41
C GLY A 62 7.39 -10.57 10.66
N ASP A 63 7.69 -11.85 10.95
CA ASP A 63 7.23 -12.52 12.17
C ASP A 63 7.74 -11.80 13.43
N PHE A 64 9.01 -11.37 13.42
CA PHE A 64 9.61 -10.65 14.54
C PHE A 64 8.98 -9.27 14.74
N CYS A 65 8.85 -8.48 13.66
CA CYS A 65 8.26 -7.15 13.72
C CYS A 65 6.81 -7.20 14.22
N HIS A 66 6.00 -8.12 13.68
CA HIS A 66 4.61 -8.29 14.11
C HIS A 66 4.51 -8.64 15.60
N ALA A 67 5.34 -9.56 16.09
CA ALA A 67 5.36 -9.95 17.50
C ALA A 67 5.81 -8.82 18.46
N GLN A 68 6.65 -7.90 18.00
CA GLN A 68 7.12 -6.76 18.79
C GLN A 68 6.27 -5.49 18.60
N GLY A 69 5.26 -5.52 17.73
CA GLY A 69 4.44 -4.34 17.40
C GLY A 69 5.19 -3.28 16.60
N ILE A 70 6.18 -3.69 15.80
CA ILE A 70 6.93 -2.84 14.88
C ILE A 70 6.21 -2.84 13.53
N CYS A 71 5.95 -1.66 12.96
CA CYS A 71 5.33 -1.54 11.65
C CYS A 71 6.26 -2.11 10.57
N PHE A 72 5.74 -2.99 9.73
CA PHE A 72 6.50 -3.73 8.74
C PHE A 72 5.95 -3.52 7.34
N ILE A 73 6.82 -3.16 6.40
CA ILE A 73 6.46 -2.90 5.00
C ILE A 73 7.40 -3.68 4.09
N VAL A 74 6.85 -4.34 3.07
CA VAL A 74 7.63 -4.96 2.00
C VAL A 74 7.26 -4.29 0.69
N ALA A 75 8.26 -3.78 -0.03
CA ALA A 75 8.08 -3.16 -1.33
C ALA A 75 9.05 -3.75 -2.36
N ASN A 76 8.52 -4.32 -3.42
CA ASN A 76 9.30 -4.93 -4.49
C ASN A 76 8.84 -4.43 -5.86
N ALA A 77 9.79 -4.08 -6.72
CA ALA A 77 9.56 -3.83 -8.13
C ALA A 77 10.31 -4.85 -8.97
N LYS A 78 9.61 -5.53 -9.90
CA LYS A 78 10.17 -6.53 -10.82
C LYS A 78 9.60 -6.29 -12.21
N GLY A 79 10.40 -5.66 -13.07
CA GLY A 79 10.02 -5.27 -14.41
C GLY A 79 8.86 -4.29 -14.40
N LEU A 80 7.72 -4.73 -14.96
CA LEU A 80 6.49 -3.94 -15.07
C LEU A 80 5.52 -4.17 -13.91
N ALA A 81 5.87 -5.00 -12.93
CA ALA A 81 5.03 -5.31 -11.79
C ALA A 81 5.67 -4.81 -10.49
N GLY A 82 4.83 -4.31 -9.59
CA GLY A 82 5.19 -3.95 -8.23
C GLY A 82 4.34 -4.73 -7.23
N GLN A 83 4.89 -4.96 -6.04
CA GLN A 83 4.19 -5.51 -4.90
C GLN A 83 4.47 -4.61 -3.70
N LEU A 84 3.43 -4.29 -2.94
CA LEU A 84 3.49 -3.60 -1.66
C LEU A 84 2.68 -4.40 -0.65
N PHE A 85 3.25 -4.61 0.53
CA PHE A 85 2.61 -5.25 1.67
C PHE A 85 2.88 -4.42 2.92
N CYS A 86 1.85 -4.25 3.75
CA CYS A 86 1.91 -3.51 5.01
C CYS A 86 1.33 -4.35 6.14
N ASP A 87 2.02 -4.35 7.27
CA ASP A 87 1.60 -4.96 8.52
C ASP A 87 1.93 -4.01 9.66
N PHE A 88 0.89 -3.36 10.21
CA PHE A 88 1.01 -2.41 11.32
C PHE A 88 0.58 -3.04 12.66
N GLY A 89 0.53 -4.37 12.73
CA GLY A 89 0.13 -5.12 13.92
C GLY A 89 -1.39 -5.27 14.10
N GLU A 90 -1.79 -5.89 15.21
CA GLU A 90 -3.19 -6.22 15.52
C GLU A 90 -4.03 -5.00 15.94
N HIS A 91 -3.38 -3.92 16.39
CA HIS A 91 -4.02 -2.75 16.96
C HIS A 91 -3.44 -1.46 16.40
N PHE A 92 -3.91 -1.08 15.21
CA PHE A 92 -3.54 0.16 14.55
C PHE A 92 -4.70 1.15 14.53
N VAL A 93 -4.53 2.32 15.16
CA VAL A 93 -5.59 3.33 15.29
C VAL A 93 -5.40 4.41 14.24
N VAL A 94 -6.27 4.44 13.25
CA VAL A 94 -6.33 5.50 12.25
C VAL A 94 -7.16 6.64 12.80
N VAL A 95 -6.50 7.74 13.18
CA VAL A 95 -7.15 8.91 13.80
C VAL A 95 -8.03 9.67 12.80
N ASP A 96 -7.56 9.83 11.56
CA ASP A 96 -8.34 10.41 10.47
C ASP A 96 -8.41 9.45 9.28
N PRO A 97 -9.52 8.72 9.12
CA PRO A 97 -9.66 7.69 8.08
C PRO A 97 -9.98 8.25 6.69
N ALA A 98 -10.33 9.53 6.54
CA ALA A 98 -10.73 10.10 5.27
C ALA A 98 -9.71 11.12 4.75
N GLU A 99 -9.54 11.15 3.43
CA GLU A 99 -8.66 12.13 2.79
C GLU A 99 -9.32 13.52 2.78
N GLY A 100 -8.55 14.56 3.08
CA GLY A 100 -8.97 15.96 3.08
C GLY A 100 -9.49 16.47 4.43
N ASP A 101 -9.57 17.79 4.56
CA ASP A 101 -9.97 18.44 5.81
C ASP A 101 -11.41 18.09 6.22
N PRO A 102 -11.70 17.96 7.53
CA PRO A 102 -13.05 17.72 8.01
C PRO A 102 -13.97 18.87 7.60
N VAL A 103 -15.19 18.53 7.16
CA VAL A 103 -16.17 19.52 6.73
C VAL A 103 -16.52 20.45 7.88
N CYS A 104 -16.39 21.75 7.65
CA CYS A 104 -16.72 22.78 8.64
C CYS A 104 -17.68 23.80 8.02
N ALA A 105 -18.74 24.16 8.75
CA ALA A 105 -19.68 25.19 8.32
C ALA A 105 -20.04 26.13 9.47
N ALA A 106 -20.24 27.42 9.15
CA ALA A 106 -20.67 28.40 10.14
C ALA A 106 -22.17 28.23 10.43
N VAL A 107 -22.54 28.30 11.70
CA VAL A 107 -23.94 28.22 12.13
C VAL A 107 -24.58 29.60 12.00
N GLN A 108 -25.69 29.67 11.28
CA GLN A 108 -26.53 30.87 11.21
C GLN A 108 -27.55 30.89 12.35
N HIS A 109 -28.23 29.77 12.56
CA HIS A 109 -29.33 29.66 13.52
C HIS A 109 -29.52 28.22 13.98
N ILE A 110 -29.91 28.03 15.26
CA ILE A 110 -30.31 26.73 15.80
C ILE A 110 -31.71 26.84 16.41
N SER A 111 -32.65 26.02 15.94
CA SER A 111 -34.01 25.99 16.50
C SER A 111 -34.06 25.17 17.78
N GLN A 112 -34.77 25.65 18.80
CA GLN A 112 -35.07 24.91 20.02
C GLN A 112 -36.27 23.98 19.80
N GLY A 113 -36.03 22.67 19.68
CA GLY A 113 -37.07 21.68 19.40
C GLY A 113 -36.59 20.23 19.45
N SER A 114 -37.53 19.30 19.28
CA SER A 114 -37.28 17.85 19.16
C SER A 114 -37.87 17.35 17.83
N PRO A 115 -37.08 17.28 16.75
CA PRO A 115 -35.64 17.49 16.68
C PRO A 115 -35.22 18.96 16.55
N GLY A 116 -33.98 19.29 16.91
CA GLY A 116 -33.40 20.61 16.67
C GLY A 116 -32.95 20.75 15.22
N VAL A 117 -33.04 21.95 14.64
CA VAL A 117 -32.63 22.21 13.25
C VAL A 117 -31.57 23.31 13.25
N VAL A 118 -30.41 22.99 12.70
CA VAL A 118 -29.27 23.89 12.49
C VAL A 118 -29.32 24.40 11.06
N THR A 119 -29.42 25.71 10.89
CA THR A 119 -29.24 26.38 9.61
C THR A 119 -27.79 26.82 9.51
N CYS A 120 -27.06 26.28 8.53
CA CYS A 120 -25.68 26.61 8.23
C CYS A 120 -25.60 27.67 7.14
N VAL A 121 -24.57 28.51 7.21
CA VAL A 121 -24.19 29.40 6.11
C VAL A 121 -23.35 28.58 5.12
N GLY A 122 -23.67 28.66 3.83
CA GLY A 122 -22.83 28.06 2.79
C GLY A 122 -21.42 28.64 2.84
N THR A 123 -20.42 27.80 2.62
CA THR A 123 -19.02 28.24 2.53
C THR A 123 -18.82 29.11 1.28
N GLU A 124 -17.78 29.95 1.25
CA GLU A 124 -17.55 30.88 0.13
C GLU A 124 -17.40 30.15 -1.22
N ASP A 125 -16.92 28.91 -1.21
CA ASP A 125 -16.72 28.06 -2.40
C ASP A 125 -17.92 27.16 -2.74
N SER A 126 -18.84 26.92 -1.78
CA SER A 126 -19.97 26.01 -1.97
C SER A 126 -21.24 26.55 -1.32
N ARG A 127 -22.32 26.65 -2.08
CA ARG A 127 -23.64 27.10 -1.61
C ARG A 127 -24.34 26.06 -0.70
N SER A 128 -23.60 25.19 -0.02
CA SER A 128 -24.15 24.16 0.87
C SER A 128 -23.15 23.78 1.96
N HIS A 129 -23.65 23.11 3.01
CA HIS A 129 -22.86 22.69 4.18
C HIS A 129 -22.02 21.42 3.97
N LEU A 130 -22.09 20.76 2.80
CA LEU A 130 -21.30 19.59 2.37
C LEU A 130 -21.36 18.33 3.29
N PHE A 131 -22.20 18.32 4.32
CA PHE A 131 -22.40 17.14 5.17
C PHE A 131 -23.28 16.08 4.50
N CYS A 132 -23.12 14.83 4.93
CA CYS A 132 -23.91 13.66 4.54
C CYS A 132 -24.74 13.12 5.71
N ASP A 133 -25.79 12.37 5.38
CA ASP A 133 -26.61 11.68 6.38
C ASP A 133 -25.80 10.68 7.20
N GLY A 134 -25.87 10.82 8.53
CA GLY A 134 -25.14 9.96 9.47
C GLY A 134 -23.74 10.47 9.84
N ASP A 135 -23.31 11.61 9.32
CA ASP A 135 -22.08 12.27 9.76
C ASP A 135 -22.18 12.66 11.24
N LEU A 136 -21.10 12.45 11.97
CA LEU A 136 -20.98 12.93 13.35
C LEU A 136 -20.42 14.35 13.32
N VAL A 137 -21.04 15.25 14.09
CA VAL A 137 -20.59 16.65 14.17
C VAL A 137 -20.43 17.10 15.61
N THR A 138 -19.55 18.07 15.82
CA THR A 138 -19.43 18.80 17.09
C THR A 138 -19.63 20.30 16.85
N PHE A 139 -20.03 21.00 17.90
CA PHE A 139 -20.27 22.44 17.88
C PHE A 139 -19.26 23.16 18.76
N SER A 140 -18.79 24.30 18.28
CA SER A 140 -17.91 25.19 19.03
C SER A 140 -18.27 26.66 18.80
N GLY A 141 -18.08 27.51 19.82
CA GLY A 141 -18.32 28.95 19.70
C GLY A 141 -19.80 29.35 19.56
N VAL A 142 -20.75 28.47 19.91
CA VAL A 142 -22.18 28.77 19.93
C VAL A 142 -22.51 29.63 21.15
N GLU A 143 -23.07 30.82 20.96
CA GLU A 143 -23.53 31.67 22.06
C GLU A 143 -25.05 31.54 22.27
N GLY A 144 -25.47 31.63 23.53
CA GLY A 144 -26.86 31.38 23.94
C GLY A 144 -27.10 29.90 24.23
N MET A 145 -26.94 29.03 23.23
CA MET A 145 -27.11 27.57 23.35
C MET A 145 -25.76 26.88 23.66
N THR A 146 -25.15 27.25 24.78
CA THR A 146 -23.78 26.82 25.14
C THR A 146 -23.66 25.35 25.48
N GLU A 147 -24.78 24.67 25.75
CA GLU A 147 -24.86 23.23 26.03
C GLU A 147 -24.42 22.38 24.84
N LEU A 148 -24.43 22.94 23.63
CA LEU A 148 -23.88 22.31 22.43
C LEU A 148 -22.35 22.37 22.36
N ASN A 149 -21.71 23.36 23.01
CA ASN A 149 -20.26 23.51 22.95
C ASN A 149 -19.58 22.40 23.76
N GLY A 150 -18.70 21.64 23.12
CA GLY A 150 -17.92 20.58 23.79
C GLY A 150 -18.71 19.33 24.16
N ARG A 151 -19.91 19.15 23.57
CA ARG A 151 -20.67 17.90 23.66
C ARG A 151 -20.01 16.79 22.84
N GLU A 152 -20.27 15.53 23.20
CA GLU A 152 -19.93 14.37 22.38
C GLU A 152 -20.50 14.51 20.95
N PRO A 153 -19.80 13.99 19.93
CA PRO A 153 -20.25 14.10 18.54
C PRO A 153 -21.66 13.55 18.35
N VAL A 154 -22.54 14.33 17.71
CA VAL A 154 -23.92 13.95 17.45
C VAL A 154 -24.12 13.62 15.97
N PRO A 155 -24.88 12.57 15.62
CA PRO A 155 -25.20 12.29 14.23
C PRO A 155 -26.14 13.36 13.69
N VAL A 156 -25.92 13.77 12.44
CA VAL A 156 -26.79 14.70 11.72
C VAL A 156 -27.60 14.01 10.65
N HIS A 157 -28.80 14.55 10.40
CA HIS A 157 -29.61 14.21 9.24
C HIS A 157 -29.77 15.45 8.35
N VAL A 158 -29.42 15.33 7.08
CA VAL A 158 -29.42 16.40 6.10
C VAL A 158 -30.84 16.59 5.57
N LEU A 159 -31.46 17.73 5.90
CA LEU A 159 -32.79 18.08 5.41
C LEU A 159 -32.72 18.75 4.03
N ASP A 160 -31.82 19.71 3.88
CA ASP A 160 -31.59 20.43 2.63
C ASP A 160 -30.14 20.96 2.57
N ALA A 161 -29.80 21.73 1.53
CA ALA A 161 -28.46 22.28 1.31
C ALA A 161 -27.92 23.17 2.45
N PHE A 162 -28.79 23.70 3.31
CA PHE A 162 -28.46 24.64 4.39
C PHE A 162 -28.91 24.16 5.76
N ARG A 163 -29.74 23.12 5.86
CA ARG A 163 -30.37 22.69 7.11
C ARG A 163 -29.96 21.27 7.47
N LEU A 164 -29.52 21.14 8.71
CA LEU A 164 -29.17 19.88 9.36
C LEU A 164 -30.09 19.69 10.55
N GLU A 165 -30.68 18.51 10.63
CA GLU A 165 -31.39 18.06 11.81
C GLU A 165 -30.39 17.47 12.81
N ILE A 166 -30.50 17.90 14.06
CA ILE A 166 -29.77 17.41 15.21
C ILE A 166 -30.76 16.86 16.24
N GLY A 167 -30.25 16.18 17.26
CA GLY A 167 -31.07 15.63 18.35
C GLY A 167 -31.91 16.68 19.12
N ASP A 168 -32.56 16.24 20.19
CA ASP A 168 -33.40 17.12 21.00
C ASP A 168 -32.61 18.29 21.61
N THR A 169 -33.09 19.50 21.34
CA THR A 169 -32.56 20.78 21.85
C THR A 169 -33.57 21.52 22.74
N SER A 170 -34.74 20.92 23.02
CA SER A 170 -35.82 21.55 23.77
C SER A 170 -35.41 22.00 25.19
N SER A 171 -34.52 21.24 25.82
CA SER A 171 -33.98 21.51 27.15
C SER A 171 -32.86 22.57 27.18
N PHE A 172 -32.40 23.04 26.02
CA PHE A 172 -31.25 23.95 25.92
C PHE A 172 -31.67 25.42 25.99
N SER A 173 -30.69 26.26 26.29
CA SER A 173 -30.86 27.70 26.26
C SER A 173 -31.09 28.21 24.83
N PRO A 174 -31.87 29.29 24.64
CA PRO A 174 -32.15 29.81 23.31
C PRO A 174 -30.87 30.32 22.63
N TYR A 175 -30.69 29.92 21.37
CA TYR A 175 -29.56 30.35 20.54
C TYR A 175 -29.54 31.88 20.37
N ARG A 176 -28.35 32.49 20.43
CA ARG A 176 -28.14 33.92 20.20
C ARG A 176 -27.41 34.21 18.89
N CYS A 177 -26.16 33.76 18.79
CA CYS A 177 -25.32 34.00 17.62
C CYS A 177 -24.07 33.12 17.64
N GLY A 178 -23.36 33.10 16.50
CA GLY A 178 -22.10 32.40 16.36
C GLY A 178 -22.24 30.89 16.32
N GLY A 179 -21.11 30.20 16.23
CA GLY A 179 -21.07 28.75 16.16
C GLY A 179 -20.42 28.25 14.89
N LEU A 180 -19.59 27.22 15.06
CA LEU A 180 -19.05 26.41 13.99
C LEU A 180 -19.52 24.98 14.22
N VAL A 181 -20.06 24.36 13.18
CA VAL A 181 -20.29 22.92 13.13
C VAL A 181 -19.14 22.28 12.37
N SER A 182 -18.49 21.30 12.98
CA SER A 182 -17.34 20.59 12.43
C SER A 182 -17.60 19.09 12.42
N GLN A 183 -17.37 18.45 11.28
CA GLN A 183 -17.43 17.00 11.15
C GLN A 183 -16.37 16.37 12.05
N VAL A 184 -16.78 15.37 12.84
CA VAL A 184 -15.89 14.54 13.65
C VAL A 184 -15.81 13.18 13.01
N ARG A 185 -14.60 12.80 12.63
CA ARG A 185 -14.31 11.44 12.15
C ARG A 185 -13.85 10.63 13.35
N LEU A 186 -14.54 9.54 13.63
CA LEU A 186 -14.15 8.66 14.73
C LEU A 186 -12.91 7.86 14.33
N PRO A 187 -11.93 7.70 15.26
CA PRO A 187 -10.79 6.84 15.02
C PRO A 187 -11.23 5.42 14.67
N GLN A 188 -10.63 4.85 13.62
CA GLN A 188 -10.88 3.46 13.22
C GLN A 188 -9.75 2.57 13.70
N VAL A 189 -10.10 1.45 14.33
CA VAL A 189 -9.12 0.45 14.75
C VAL A 189 -9.03 -0.63 13.67
N HIS A 190 -7.85 -0.78 13.09
CA HIS A 190 -7.53 -1.80 12.10
C HIS A 190 -6.62 -2.86 12.70
N SER A 191 -6.79 -4.10 12.24
CA SER A 191 -5.94 -5.23 12.58
C SER A 191 -5.34 -5.79 11.31
N TYR A 192 -4.01 -5.88 11.28
CA TYR A 192 -3.25 -6.45 10.18
C TYR A 192 -2.88 -7.90 10.48
N GLU A 193 -2.78 -8.71 9.43
CA GLU A 193 -2.38 -10.11 9.52
C GLU A 193 -0.87 -10.22 9.25
N PRO A 194 -0.15 -11.11 9.95
CA PRO A 194 1.27 -11.32 9.71
C PRO A 194 1.52 -11.83 8.29
N LEU A 195 2.70 -11.51 7.74
CA LEU A 195 3.07 -11.83 6.35
C LEU A 195 2.78 -13.30 5.98
N ARG A 196 3.05 -14.26 6.87
CA ARG A 196 2.76 -15.69 6.62
C ARG A 196 1.30 -15.97 6.33
N ARG A 197 0.39 -15.35 7.08
CA ARG A 197 -1.06 -15.49 6.89
C ARG A 197 -1.49 -14.78 5.62
N ALA A 198 -1.01 -13.55 5.40
CA ALA A 198 -1.32 -12.77 4.21
C ALA A 198 -0.82 -13.40 2.90
N LEU A 199 0.27 -14.17 2.92
CA LEU A 199 0.72 -14.94 1.74
C LEU A 199 -0.26 -16.05 1.37
N ALA A 200 -0.84 -16.73 2.36
CA ALA A 200 -1.79 -17.82 2.16
C ALA A 200 -3.18 -17.28 1.78
N GLU A 201 -3.65 -16.25 2.48
CA GLU A 201 -4.98 -15.63 2.34
C GLU A 201 -4.82 -14.10 2.12
N PRO A 202 -4.48 -13.67 0.90
CA PRO A 202 -4.17 -12.26 0.63
C PRO A 202 -5.44 -11.39 0.57
N LYS A 203 -5.46 -10.31 1.35
CA LYS A 203 -6.48 -9.24 1.28
C LYS A 203 -6.00 -8.15 0.32
N ILE A 204 -6.12 -8.39 -0.98
CA ILE A 204 -5.62 -7.47 -2.02
C ILE A 204 -6.59 -6.29 -2.18
N GLN A 205 -6.06 -5.07 -2.07
CA GLN A 205 -6.80 -3.86 -2.41
C GLN A 205 -6.69 -3.60 -3.91
N VAL A 206 -7.82 -3.48 -4.59
CA VAL A 206 -7.92 -3.19 -6.03
C VAL A 206 -8.88 -2.02 -6.25
N ALA A 207 -8.59 -1.17 -7.24
CA ALA A 207 -9.45 -0.05 -7.59
C ALA A 207 -10.78 -0.52 -8.20
N SER A 208 -10.73 -1.62 -8.95
CA SER A 208 -11.91 -2.26 -9.53
C SER A 208 -11.94 -3.78 -9.26
N PRO A 209 -13.11 -4.38 -9.05
CA PRO A 209 -13.22 -5.83 -8.85
C PRO A 209 -12.72 -6.66 -10.04
N GLU A 210 -12.67 -6.08 -11.24
CA GLU A 210 -12.20 -6.73 -12.47
C GLU A 210 -10.68 -6.97 -12.46
N GLU A 211 -9.92 -6.19 -11.68
CA GLU A 211 -8.46 -6.34 -11.55
C GLU A 211 -8.05 -7.40 -10.53
N LEU A 212 -9.01 -7.87 -9.72
CA LEU A 212 -8.76 -8.83 -8.64
C LEU A 212 -8.16 -10.15 -9.16
N PRO A 213 -8.67 -10.80 -10.22
CA PRO A 213 -8.08 -12.05 -10.73
C PRO A 213 -6.64 -11.88 -11.22
N ARG A 214 -6.35 -10.75 -11.86
CA ARG A 214 -5.00 -10.41 -12.32
C ARG A 214 -4.04 -10.21 -11.15
N SER A 215 -4.51 -9.55 -10.09
CA SER A 215 -3.71 -9.29 -8.89
C SER A 215 -3.42 -10.58 -8.11
N HIS A 216 -4.38 -11.51 -8.01
CA HIS A 216 -4.12 -12.85 -7.47
C HIS A 216 -3.11 -13.65 -8.30
N SER A 217 -3.17 -13.52 -9.63
CA SER A 217 -2.20 -14.16 -10.52
C SER A 217 -0.80 -13.58 -10.32
N LEU A 218 -0.68 -12.25 -10.16
CA LEU A 218 0.59 -11.60 -9.84
C LEU A 218 1.12 -12.00 -8.45
N HIS A 219 0.27 -12.05 -7.43
CA HIS A 219 0.64 -12.52 -6.08
C HIS A 219 1.26 -13.93 -6.13
N THR A 220 0.61 -14.84 -6.88
CA THR A 220 1.13 -16.19 -7.10
C THR A 220 2.45 -16.16 -7.88
N ALA A 221 2.57 -15.27 -8.88
CA ALA A 221 3.77 -15.13 -9.68
C ALA A 221 4.98 -14.62 -8.88
N PHE A 222 4.79 -13.68 -7.95
CA PHE A 222 5.85 -13.21 -7.04
C PHE A 222 6.32 -14.33 -6.10
N GLN A 223 5.40 -15.12 -5.54
CA GLN A 223 5.78 -16.29 -4.73
C GLN A 223 6.54 -17.33 -5.55
N ALA A 224 6.09 -17.61 -6.77
CA ALA A 224 6.77 -18.51 -7.69
C ALA A 224 8.17 -18.00 -8.07
N LEU A 225 8.34 -16.68 -8.22
CA LEU A 225 9.64 -16.06 -8.47
C LEU A 225 10.60 -16.25 -7.29
N HIS A 226 10.12 -16.08 -6.05
CA HIS A 226 10.93 -16.38 -4.88
C HIS A 226 11.35 -17.86 -4.82
N ALA A 227 10.42 -18.78 -5.10
CA ALA A 227 10.72 -20.21 -5.17
C ALA A 227 11.75 -20.52 -6.28
N PHE A 228 11.61 -19.90 -7.45
CA PHE A 228 12.56 -20.03 -8.55
C PHE A 228 13.96 -19.53 -8.17
N CYS A 229 14.05 -18.35 -7.54
CA CYS A 229 15.32 -17.79 -7.10
C CYS A 229 16.01 -18.69 -6.07
N ARG A 230 15.25 -19.33 -5.19
CA ARG A 230 15.78 -20.30 -4.23
C ARG A 230 16.33 -21.56 -4.91
N GLU A 231 15.64 -22.08 -5.92
CA GLU A 231 16.07 -23.28 -6.65
C GLU A 231 17.28 -23.02 -7.55
N GLN A 232 17.30 -21.87 -8.23
CA GLN A 232 18.25 -21.60 -9.32
C GLN A 232 19.37 -20.62 -8.95
N GLY A 233 19.26 -19.94 -7.80
CA GLY A 233 20.22 -18.91 -7.37
C GLY A 233 20.27 -17.67 -8.26
N ARG A 234 19.28 -17.48 -9.14
CA ARG A 234 19.20 -16.37 -10.11
C ARG A 234 17.75 -16.05 -10.48
N LEU A 235 17.54 -14.88 -11.08
CA LEU A 235 16.27 -14.50 -11.69
C LEU A 235 16.05 -15.19 -13.07
N PRO A 236 14.80 -15.32 -13.53
CA PRO A 236 14.46 -15.82 -14.86
C PRO A 236 15.06 -14.95 -15.97
N ARG A 237 15.55 -15.52 -17.06
CA ARG A 237 16.18 -14.72 -18.12
C ARG A 237 15.16 -13.87 -18.90
N PRO A 238 15.50 -12.62 -19.29
CA PRO A 238 14.62 -11.77 -20.08
C PRO A 238 14.42 -12.31 -21.50
N ARG A 239 13.22 -12.16 -22.08
CA ARG A 239 12.96 -12.54 -23.50
C ARG A 239 14.02 -11.95 -24.43
N ALA A 240 14.82 -12.80 -25.07
CA ALA A 240 15.54 -12.41 -26.28
C ALA A 240 14.53 -12.30 -27.41
N THR A 241 14.46 -11.15 -28.09
CA THR A 241 13.78 -11.04 -29.38
C THR A 241 14.43 -12.03 -30.32
N VAL A 242 13.71 -13.10 -30.67
CA VAL A 242 14.05 -13.91 -31.84
C VAL A 242 13.87 -12.99 -33.04
N SER A 243 14.97 -12.43 -33.58
CA SER A 243 14.96 -12.02 -34.98
C SER A 243 14.54 -13.26 -35.77
N PRO A 244 13.58 -13.19 -36.70
CA PRO A 244 13.18 -14.34 -37.49
C PRO A 244 14.38 -14.75 -38.36
N CYS A 245 15.18 -15.71 -37.88
CA CYS A 245 16.08 -16.43 -38.77
C CYS A 245 15.19 -17.17 -39.79
N PRO A 246 15.45 -17.04 -41.10
CA PRO A 246 14.73 -17.81 -42.09
C PRO A 246 14.97 -19.31 -41.81
N ALA A 247 13.88 -20.06 -41.68
CA ALA A 247 13.91 -21.47 -41.32
C ALA A 247 14.81 -22.27 -42.27
N PRO A 248 15.76 -23.08 -41.78
CA PRO A 248 16.25 -24.20 -42.56
C PRO A 248 15.26 -25.36 -42.42
N ALA A 249 14.90 -25.92 -43.57
CA ALA A 249 14.11 -27.14 -43.68
C ALA A 249 14.68 -28.27 -42.81
N GLN A 250 13.81 -28.92 -42.03
CA GLN A 250 14.16 -30.12 -41.26
C GLN A 250 14.46 -31.31 -42.19
N PRO A 251 15.30 -32.26 -41.72
CA PRO A 251 14.88 -33.65 -41.72
C PRO A 251 14.93 -34.28 -40.31
N PRO A 252 14.30 -35.45 -40.11
CA PRO A 252 13.83 -35.89 -38.80
C PRO A 252 14.82 -36.87 -38.17
N TYR A 253 15.52 -36.47 -37.10
CA TYR A 253 16.07 -37.41 -36.13
C TYR A 253 16.12 -36.75 -34.74
N LEU A 254 15.57 -37.45 -33.75
CA LEU A 254 15.70 -37.15 -32.31
C LEU A 254 17.17 -37.01 -31.90
N PRO A 255 17.52 -36.07 -31.01
CA PRO A 255 18.74 -36.25 -30.21
C PRO A 255 18.54 -36.05 -28.71
N GLN A 256 19.35 -36.84 -28.02
CA GLN A 256 19.72 -36.80 -26.60
C GLN A 256 20.27 -35.42 -26.17
N PRO A 257 20.40 -35.15 -24.85
CA PRO A 257 20.76 -33.81 -24.36
C PRO A 257 22.25 -33.53 -24.56
N CYS A 258 22.57 -32.68 -25.55
CA CYS A 258 23.90 -32.09 -25.73
C CYS A 258 24.03 -30.81 -24.88
N PRO A 259 25.20 -30.55 -24.24
CA PRO A 259 25.48 -29.30 -23.55
C PRO A 259 25.81 -28.22 -24.60
N GLY A 260 24.80 -27.46 -25.01
CA GLY A 260 24.94 -26.40 -26.02
C GLY A 260 23.62 -25.98 -26.66
N LEU A 261 22.54 -25.90 -25.87
CA LEU A 261 21.22 -25.52 -26.37
C LEU A 261 21.17 -24.03 -26.76
N PRO A 262 20.44 -23.67 -27.84
CA PRO A 262 20.25 -22.27 -28.23
C PRO A 262 19.63 -21.46 -27.09
N SER A 263 20.09 -20.22 -26.88
CA SER A 263 19.62 -19.32 -25.82
C SER A 263 18.09 -19.15 -25.79
N SER A 264 17.41 -19.30 -26.94
CA SER A 264 15.95 -19.22 -27.08
C SER A 264 15.17 -20.38 -26.43
N LEU A 265 15.71 -21.62 -26.45
CA LEU A 265 15.09 -22.76 -25.78
C LEU A 265 15.23 -22.67 -24.26
N CYS A 266 16.36 -22.13 -23.81
CA CYS A 266 16.66 -21.90 -22.40
C CYS A 266 15.76 -20.82 -21.76
N LEU A 267 15.28 -19.86 -22.55
CA LEU A 267 14.37 -18.79 -22.13
C LEU A 267 12.95 -19.27 -21.87
N GLN A 268 12.44 -20.15 -22.74
CA GLN A 268 11.14 -20.79 -22.52
C GLN A 268 11.17 -21.68 -21.28
N VAL A 269 12.29 -22.35 -21.01
CA VAL A 269 12.45 -23.21 -19.82
C VAL A 269 12.31 -22.44 -18.51
N ASP A 270 12.92 -21.26 -18.37
CA ASP A 270 12.83 -20.49 -17.12
C ASP A 270 11.40 -19.98 -16.87
N ALA A 271 10.74 -19.43 -17.89
CA ALA A 271 9.38 -18.91 -17.77
C ALA A 271 8.36 -20.04 -17.52
N GLU A 272 8.51 -21.18 -18.20
CA GLU A 272 7.68 -22.38 -17.94
C GLU A 272 7.94 -22.95 -16.55
N ARG A 273 9.19 -22.90 -16.04
CA ARG A 273 9.49 -23.33 -14.67
C ARG A 273 8.81 -22.44 -13.63
N VAL A 274 8.81 -21.12 -13.83
CA VAL A 274 8.06 -20.19 -12.96
C VAL A 274 6.57 -20.48 -13.03
N LEU A 275 6.03 -20.76 -14.22
CA LEU A 275 4.63 -21.13 -14.38
C LEU A 275 4.29 -22.46 -13.66
N GLU A 276 5.16 -23.46 -13.73
CA GLU A 276 5.01 -24.73 -13.03
C GLU A 276 4.96 -24.52 -11.51
N LEU A 277 5.89 -23.71 -10.97
CA LEU A 277 5.89 -23.32 -9.56
C LEU A 277 4.62 -22.56 -9.18
N ALA A 278 4.18 -21.63 -10.04
CA ALA A 278 2.95 -20.88 -9.84
C ALA A 278 1.70 -21.77 -9.85
N ARG A 279 1.61 -22.77 -10.73
CA ARG A 279 0.50 -23.75 -10.74
C ARG A 279 0.46 -24.57 -9.44
N ASN A 280 1.62 -25.01 -8.95
CA ASN A 280 1.73 -25.76 -7.71
C ASN A 280 1.27 -24.95 -6.48
N LEU A 281 1.54 -23.64 -6.49
CA LEU A 281 1.11 -22.70 -5.43
C LEU A 281 -0.36 -22.28 -5.59
N GLY A 282 -0.77 -21.96 -6.82
CA GLY A 282 -2.08 -21.43 -7.20
C GLY A 282 -3.22 -22.45 -7.08
N ALA A 283 -2.92 -23.75 -6.99
CA ALA A 283 -3.91 -24.78 -6.66
C ALA A 283 -4.70 -24.50 -5.36
N ARG A 284 -4.20 -23.60 -4.50
CA ARG A 284 -4.87 -23.13 -3.28
C ARG A 284 -5.56 -21.76 -3.40
N GLN A 285 -5.30 -20.97 -4.46
CA GLN A 285 -5.63 -19.53 -4.51
C GLN A 285 -6.54 -19.11 -5.68
N GLY A 286 -6.97 -20.04 -6.53
CA GLY A 286 -7.99 -19.80 -7.57
C GLY A 286 -7.48 -19.91 -9.01
N PRO A 287 -8.25 -19.46 -10.02
CA PRO A 287 -7.87 -19.55 -11.42
C PRO A 287 -6.66 -18.64 -11.71
N LEU A 288 -5.63 -19.21 -12.33
CA LEU A 288 -4.38 -18.53 -12.66
C LEU A 288 -4.36 -18.09 -14.12
N ASP A 289 -4.08 -16.81 -14.36
CA ASP A 289 -3.78 -16.32 -15.71
C ASP A 289 -2.32 -16.66 -16.07
N GLU A 290 -2.15 -17.71 -16.86
CA GLU A 290 -0.83 -18.20 -17.25
C GLU A 290 -0.07 -17.21 -18.16
N ASP A 291 -0.78 -16.42 -18.95
CA ASP A 291 -0.15 -15.43 -19.84
C ASP A 291 0.47 -14.31 -19.02
N VAL A 292 -0.22 -13.87 -17.96
CA VAL A 292 0.31 -12.90 -16.99
C VAL A 292 1.56 -13.45 -16.29
N VAL A 293 1.54 -14.71 -15.84
CA VAL A 293 2.70 -15.33 -15.16
C VAL A 293 3.90 -15.44 -16.10
N ARG A 294 3.69 -15.90 -17.35
CA ARG A 294 4.76 -16.00 -18.35
C ARG A 294 5.31 -14.62 -18.73
N ALA A 295 4.44 -13.63 -18.86
CA ALA A 295 4.85 -12.25 -19.13
C ALA A 295 5.66 -11.68 -17.96
N PHE A 296 5.20 -11.87 -16.72
CA PHE A 296 5.90 -11.45 -15.50
C PHE A 296 7.29 -12.09 -15.41
N ALA A 297 7.40 -13.41 -15.56
CA ALA A 297 8.69 -14.10 -15.54
C ALA A 297 9.66 -13.51 -16.58
N SER A 298 9.14 -13.21 -17.79
CA SER A 298 9.93 -12.65 -18.90
C SER A 298 10.46 -11.24 -18.64
N VAL A 299 9.81 -10.45 -17.76
CA VAL A 299 10.21 -9.06 -17.46
C VAL A 299 10.80 -8.89 -16.06
N SER A 300 10.76 -9.93 -15.22
CA SER A 300 11.10 -9.87 -13.78
C SER A 300 12.52 -9.39 -13.46
N VAL A 301 13.46 -9.52 -14.39
CA VAL A 301 14.84 -9.00 -14.27
C VAL A 301 14.94 -7.49 -14.48
N GLY A 302 13.98 -6.89 -15.17
CA GLY A 302 14.01 -5.46 -15.45
C GLY A 302 13.91 -4.64 -14.16
N ASP A 303 14.76 -3.64 -14.03
CA ASP A 303 14.62 -2.57 -13.04
C ASP A 303 14.22 -1.30 -13.77
N LEU A 304 12.97 -0.88 -13.62
CA LEU A 304 12.39 0.25 -14.33
C LEU A 304 12.17 1.40 -13.36
N CYS A 305 12.88 2.52 -13.57
CA CYS A 305 12.78 3.71 -12.72
C CYS A 305 11.33 4.17 -12.44
N PRO A 306 10.40 4.20 -13.42
CA PRO A 306 9.02 4.62 -13.15
C PRO A 306 8.29 3.67 -12.19
N VAL A 307 8.51 2.36 -12.30
CA VAL A 307 7.86 1.35 -11.43
C VAL A 307 8.46 1.41 -10.03
N ALA A 308 9.79 1.53 -9.94
CA ALA A 308 10.47 1.71 -8.66
C ALA A 308 10.06 3.02 -7.96
N ALA A 309 9.88 4.10 -8.71
CA ALA A 309 9.40 5.38 -8.18
C ALA A 309 7.97 5.28 -7.63
N ILE A 310 7.05 4.63 -8.35
CA ILE A 310 5.68 4.42 -7.86
C ILE A 310 5.66 3.53 -6.61
N ALA A 311 6.32 2.37 -6.65
CA ALA A 311 6.37 1.46 -5.51
C ALA A 311 7.05 2.11 -4.29
N GLY A 312 8.14 2.86 -4.51
CA GLY A 312 8.85 3.58 -3.47
C GLY A 312 8.03 4.73 -2.87
N ALA A 313 7.31 5.49 -3.70
CA ALA A 313 6.43 6.57 -3.23
C ALA A 313 5.27 6.02 -2.37
N LEU A 314 4.64 4.93 -2.82
CA LEU A 314 3.59 4.26 -2.04
C LEU A 314 4.16 3.74 -0.71
N ALA A 315 5.29 3.01 -0.74
CA ALA A 315 5.92 2.51 0.48
C ALA A 315 6.31 3.63 1.46
N ALA A 316 6.82 4.76 0.96
CA ALA A 316 7.14 5.92 1.78
C ALA A 316 5.88 6.55 2.40
N GLN A 317 4.79 6.66 1.64
CA GLN A 317 3.52 7.15 2.17
C GLN A 317 2.96 6.21 3.25
N GLU A 318 3.02 4.89 3.04
CA GLU A 318 2.60 3.91 4.05
C GLU A 318 3.47 3.95 5.31
N ALA A 319 4.76 4.27 5.20
CA ALA A 319 5.65 4.43 6.35
C ALA A 319 5.37 5.69 7.18
N LEU A 320 4.68 6.68 6.61
CA LEU A 320 4.27 7.92 7.30
C LEU A 320 2.91 7.80 7.99
N LYS A 321 2.07 6.85 7.58
CA LYS A 321 0.78 6.59 8.21
C LYS A 321 0.98 5.97 9.58
#